data_AF-A0A9X8E7G0-F1
#
_entry.id   AF-A0A9X8E7G0-F1
#
_cell.length_a   1.000
_cell.length_b   1.000
_cell.length_c   1.000
_cell.angle_alpha   90.00
_cell.angle_beta   90.00
_cell.angle_gamma   90.00
#
_symmetry.space_group_name_H-M   'P 1'
#
loop_
_entity.id
_entity.type
_entity.pdbx_description
1 polymer ?
#
loop_
_entity_poly.entity_id
_entity_poly.type
_entity_poly.pdbx_seq_one_letter_code
_entity_poly.pdbx_strand_id
1 'polypeptide(L)'
;KPERRILALVPSALLELDPTSLTVLTSIPLCSLFAVIRHPGSFQFELEFVHGTHQRLYSCRDRDGVLAALYDAVGTTSSDKSTLEISSTPSQTGLRLLPRFAVEDMTESSSFFGDSSIGACFLKRLAAVGKYTIGSGIRAGAAAGRGFCYGDSLVSIAAEFNANVPLAGIQYHTKRSVVLEALKPLVVQLQTVAACQPPAPRTAVTLLQCLCRIASSFYGFRELLHFPNVLDSLRLLIVAEDELTVFWTALLLQRVTMHTIVASAAAGGLPDGSSPVDGETTDKRATNGEAELNNKRMLFSQGMLVTGLVGVLGRFADRKAGPLSLMGNLQVLEGAICSHRHTTDAATVRFLVDHLVPHYDSLTR
;
A
#
# COMPACT_ATOMS: atom_id res chain seq x y z
N LYS A 1 20.33 -27.81 -2.35
CA LYS A 1 21.53 -26.94 -2.22
C LYS A 1 21.19 -25.60 -2.88
N PRO A 2 21.68 -24.46 -2.39
CA PRO A 2 21.46 -23.19 -3.08
C PRO A 2 22.16 -23.22 -4.43
N GLU A 3 21.45 -22.81 -5.49
CA GLU A 3 21.98 -22.78 -6.84
C GLU A 3 22.13 -21.33 -7.31
N ARG A 4 23.27 -20.99 -7.90
CA ARG A 4 23.52 -19.64 -8.39
C ARG A 4 22.77 -19.43 -9.70
N ARG A 5 22.09 -18.29 -9.81
CA ARG A 5 21.34 -17.84 -10.99
C ARG A 5 21.58 -16.36 -11.22
N ILE A 6 21.44 -15.91 -12.46
CA ILE A 6 21.30 -14.49 -12.77
C ILE A 6 19.80 -14.23 -12.95
N LEU A 7 19.28 -13.25 -12.23
CA LEU A 7 17.91 -12.77 -12.41
C LEU A 7 17.94 -11.61 -13.41
N ALA A 8 17.19 -11.74 -14.50
CA ALA A 8 17.04 -10.70 -15.50
C ALA A 8 15.57 -10.34 -15.66
N LEU A 9 15.25 -9.06 -15.55
CA LEU A 9 13.89 -8.55 -15.71
C LEU A 9 13.70 -8.09 -17.15
N VAL A 10 12.69 -8.63 -17.82
CA VAL A 10 12.24 -8.17 -19.14
C VAL A 10 10.78 -7.70 -19.02
N PRO A 11 10.24 -6.91 -19.97
CA PRO A 11 8.94 -6.26 -19.79
C PRO A 11 7.82 -7.19 -19.30
N SER A 12 7.71 -8.43 -19.80
CA SER A 12 6.62 -9.33 -19.43
C SER A 12 7.00 -10.48 -18.48
N ALA A 13 8.28 -10.62 -18.11
CA ALA A 13 8.76 -11.79 -17.37
C ALA A 13 10.02 -11.53 -16.53
N LEU A 14 10.17 -12.32 -15.46
CA LEU A 14 11.43 -12.51 -14.75
C LEU A 14 12.12 -13.78 -15.28
N LEU A 15 13.34 -13.64 -15.76
CA LEU A 15 14.14 -14.74 -16.29
C LEU A 15 15.17 -15.20 -15.25
N GLU A 16 15.31 -16.51 -15.11
CA GLU A 16 16.42 -17.15 -14.43
C GLU A 16 17.40 -17.67 -15.47
N LEU A 17 18.60 -17.12 -15.49
CA LEU A 17 19.65 -17.51 -16.42
C LEU A 17 20.71 -18.34 -15.72
N ASP A 18 21.30 -19.28 -16.46
CA ASP A 18 22.54 -19.93 -16.04
C ASP A 18 23.67 -18.89 -15.98
N PRO A 19 24.46 -18.82 -14.88
CA PRO A 19 25.52 -17.82 -14.76
C PRO A 19 26.67 -17.95 -15.76
N THR A 20 26.85 -19.12 -16.37
CA THR A 20 28.00 -19.41 -17.25
C THR A 20 27.61 -19.29 -18.72
N SER A 21 26.53 -19.96 -19.13
CA SER A 21 26.08 -19.99 -20.52
C SER A 21 25.11 -18.85 -20.87
N LEU A 22 24.58 -18.14 -19.86
CA LEU A 22 23.50 -17.15 -20.00
C LEU A 22 22.23 -17.70 -20.66
N THR A 23 22.06 -19.03 -20.68
CA THR A 23 20.85 -19.67 -21.21
C THR A 23 19.70 -19.47 -20.24
N VAL A 24 18.51 -19.21 -20.78
CA VAL A 24 17.27 -19.13 -19.99
C VAL A 24 16.92 -20.51 -19.44
N LEU A 25 16.91 -20.64 -18.12
CA LEU A 25 16.53 -21.86 -17.40
C LEU A 25 15.05 -21.83 -17.03
N THR A 26 14.56 -20.68 -16.57
CA THR A 26 13.14 -20.44 -16.31
C THR A 26 12.73 -19.07 -16.83
N SER A 27 11.53 -18.98 -17.41
CA SER A 27 10.83 -17.73 -17.63
C SER A 27 9.58 -17.68 -16.74
N ILE A 28 9.51 -16.70 -15.84
CA ILE A 28 8.39 -16.47 -14.93
C ILE A 28 7.59 -15.28 -15.45
N PRO A 29 6.37 -15.48 -15.99
CA PRO A 29 5.52 -14.37 -16.41
C PRO A 29 5.20 -13.46 -15.22
N LEU A 30 5.33 -12.14 -15.38
CA LEU A 30 5.06 -11.20 -14.29
C LEU A 30 3.60 -11.27 -13.81
N CYS A 31 2.65 -11.55 -14.71
CA CYS A 31 1.24 -11.75 -14.38
C CYS A 31 0.96 -13.01 -13.53
N SER A 32 1.94 -13.92 -13.41
CA SER A 32 1.82 -15.11 -12.55
C SER A 32 2.22 -14.83 -11.09
N LEU A 33 2.83 -13.67 -10.81
CA LEU A 33 3.24 -13.28 -9.47
C LEU A 33 2.05 -12.76 -8.68
N PHE A 34 1.90 -13.30 -7.47
CA PHE A 34 0.89 -12.86 -6.50
C PHE A 34 1.49 -11.87 -5.50
N ALA A 35 2.61 -12.24 -4.88
CA ALA A 35 3.27 -11.41 -3.87
C ALA A 35 4.78 -11.67 -3.84
N VAL A 36 5.52 -10.69 -3.30
CA VAL A 36 6.94 -10.82 -2.96
C VAL A 36 7.09 -10.69 -1.45
N ILE A 37 7.67 -11.70 -0.83
CA ILE A 37 7.86 -11.74 0.62
C ILE A 37 9.29 -11.31 0.92
N ARG A 38 9.44 -10.17 1.59
CA ARG A 38 10.69 -9.63 2.10
C ARG A 38 10.99 -10.21 3.48
N HIS A 39 12.04 -11.03 3.62
CA HIS A 39 12.40 -11.57 4.93
C HIS A 39 13.16 -10.55 5.79
N PRO A 40 12.62 -10.11 6.95
CA PRO A 40 13.26 -9.09 7.76
C PRO A 40 14.63 -9.56 8.29
N GLY A 41 15.61 -8.65 8.31
CA GLY A 41 16.95 -8.94 8.85
C GLY A 41 17.82 -9.88 8.01
N SER A 42 17.37 -10.32 6.83
CA SER A 42 18.16 -11.16 5.91
C SER A 42 18.23 -10.57 4.50
N PHE A 43 18.98 -11.23 3.62
CA PHE A 43 19.04 -10.92 2.18
C PHE A 43 18.02 -11.73 1.36
N GLN A 44 17.13 -12.46 2.03
CA GLN A 44 16.21 -13.39 1.39
C GLN A 44 14.89 -12.73 0.99
N PHE A 45 14.32 -13.25 -0.08
CA PHE A 45 12.95 -12.95 -0.49
C PHE A 45 12.30 -14.15 -1.15
N GLU A 46 10.98 -14.21 -1.13
CA GLU A 46 10.21 -15.26 -1.79
C GLU A 46 9.28 -14.68 -2.85
N LEU A 47 9.12 -15.39 -3.96
CA LEU A 47 8.07 -15.14 -4.93
C LEU A 47 6.92 -16.11 -4.67
N GLU A 48 5.74 -15.55 -4.46
CA GLU A 48 4.49 -16.30 -4.39
C GLU A 48 3.73 -16.16 -5.70
N PHE A 49 3.16 -17.26 -6.17
CA PHE A 49 2.44 -17.29 -7.44
C PHE A 49 0.93 -17.30 -7.23
N VAL A 50 0.24 -16.76 -8.23
CA VAL A 50 -1.22 -16.74 -8.34
C VAL A 50 -1.80 -18.15 -8.40
N HIS A 51 -1.09 -19.04 -9.09
CA HIS A 51 -1.43 -20.46 -9.20
C HIS A 51 -0.43 -21.32 -8.42
N GLY A 52 -0.96 -22.35 -7.74
CA GLY A 52 -0.16 -23.35 -7.05
C GLY A 52 0.25 -22.99 -5.61
N THR A 53 0.84 -23.98 -4.94
CA THR A 53 1.36 -23.86 -3.56
C THR A 53 2.87 -23.61 -3.52
N HIS A 54 3.55 -23.65 -4.67
CA HIS A 54 4.98 -23.49 -4.74
C HIS A 54 5.39 -22.04 -4.50
N GLN A 55 6.41 -21.85 -3.68
CA GLN A 55 7.10 -20.58 -3.47
C GLN A 55 8.51 -20.73 -4.02
N ARG A 56 9.09 -19.66 -4.58
CA ARG A 56 10.51 -19.64 -4.96
C ARG A 56 11.27 -18.74 -4.01
N LEU A 57 12.21 -19.32 -3.27
CA LEU A 57 13.07 -18.62 -2.33
C LEU A 57 14.38 -18.19 -3.01
N TYR A 58 14.70 -16.92 -2.90
CA TYR A 58 15.92 -16.31 -3.41
C TYR A 58 16.69 -15.60 -2.30
N SER A 59 17.96 -15.31 -2.58
CA SER A 59 18.82 -14.50 -1.71
C SER A 59 19.71 -13.60 -2.58
N CYS A 60 19.70 -12.31 -2.33
CA CYS A 60 20.49 -11.32 -3.06
C CYS A 60 20.93 -10.19 -2.13
N ARG A 61 22.19 -9.73 -2.25
CA ARG A 61 22.69 -8.58 -1.47
C ARG A 61 21.85 -7.32 -1.69
N ASP A 62 21.45 -7.08 -2.95
CA ASP A 62 20.56 -5.99 -3.32
C ASP A 62 19.11 -6.48 -3.44
N ARG A 63 18.61 -7.15 -2.40
CA ARG A 63 17.23 -7.64 -2.38
C ARG A 63 16.24 -6.50 -2.60
N ASP A 64 16.37 -5.41 -1.86
CA ASP A 64 15.37 -4.34 -1.90
C ASP A 64 15.37 -3.62 -3.26
N GLY A 65 16.49 -3.61 -3.99
CA GLY A 65 16.56 -3.23 -5.41
C GLY A 65 15.80 -4.18 -6.34
N VAL A 66 15.93 -5.49 -6.14
CA VAL A 66 15.15 -6.50 -6.91
C VAL A 66 13.65 -6.36 -6.65
N LEU A 67 13.25 -6.15 -5.39
CA LEU A 67 11.85 -5.94 -5.01
C LEU A 67 11.28 -4.68 -5.65
N ALA A 68 12.01 -3.57 -5.62
CA ALA A 68 11.61 -2.32 -6.26
C ALA A 68 11.45 -2.49 -7.78
N ALA A 69 12.43 -3.11 -8.45
CA ALA A 69 12.38 -3.37 -9.89
C ALA A 69 11.19 -4.26 -10.29
N LEU A 70 10.92 -5.33 -9.53
CA LEU A 70 9.77 -6.20 -9.77
C LEU A 70 8.44 -5.46 -9.60
N TYR A 71 8.32 -4.65 -8.56
CA TYR A 71 7.12 -3.85 -8.31
C TYR A 71 6.83 -2.88 -9.46
N ASP A 72 7.86 -2.16 -9.90
CA ASP A 72 7.77 -1.20 -11.00
C ASP A 72 7.41 -1.88 -12.34
N ALA A 73 8.06 -3.01 -12.67
CA ALA A 73 7.77 -3.74 -13.90
C ALA A 73 6.34 -4.33 -13.93
N VAL A 74 5.82 -4.82 -12.81
CA VAL A 74 4.42 -5.26 -12.73
C VAL A 74 3.46 -4.08 -12.86
N GLY A 75 3.79 -2.93 -12.27
CA GLY A 75 3.00 -1.71 -12.34
C GLY A 75 2.89 -1.12 -13.76
N THR A 76 3.94 -1.26 -14.57
CA THR A 76 3.98 -0.74 -15.95
C THR A 76 3.30 -1.64 -16.98
N THR A 77 3.19 -2.94 -16.70
CA THR A 77 2.73 -3.94 -17.69
C THR A 77 1.29 -4.39 -17.51
N SER A 78 0.70 -4.15 -16.33
CA SER A 78 -0.66 -4.58 -16.04
C SER A 78 -1.69 -3.51 -16.45
N SER A 79 -2.58 -3.87 -17.39
CA SER A 79 -3.67 -2.99 -17.86
C SER A 79 -4.73 -2.75 -16.79
N ASP A 80 -5.01 -3.79 -16.00
CA ASP A 80 -5.64 -3.69 -14.70
C ASP A 80 -4.51 -3.51 -13.71
N LYS A 81 -4.49 -2.44 -12.93
CA LYS A 81 -3.47 -2.11 -11.90
C LYS A 81 -3.37 -3.17 -10.79
N SER A 82 -3.09 -4.42 -11.17
CA SER A 82 -2.80 -5.54 -10.31
C SER A 82 -1.40 -5.32 -9.80
N THR A 83 -1.32 -4.52 -8.75
CA THR A 83 -0.04 -4.22 -8.11
C THR A 83 0.43 -5.47 -7.38
N LEU A 84 1.67 -5.87 -7.65
CA LEU A 84 2.39 -6.88 -6.88
C LEU A 84 2.40 -6.50 -5.39
N GLU A 85 1.94 -7.39 -4.51
CA GLU A 85 2.01 -7.13 -3.08
C GLU A 85 3.42 -7.41 -2.54
N ILE A 86 4.06 -6.42 -1.91
CA ILE A 86 5.29 -6.64 -1.14
C ILE A 86 4.93 -6.74 0.34
N SER A 87 5.25 -7.86 0.98
CA SER A 87 4.93 -8.12 2.40
C SER A 87 6.16 -8.64 3.15
N SER A 88 6.14 -8.55 4.48
CA SER A 88 7.15 -9.18 5.34
C SER A 88 6.74 -10.59 5.81
N THR A 89 5.54 -11.03 5.43
CA THR A 89 4.98 -12.31 5.85
C THR A 89 4.37 -13.03 4.66
N PRO A 90 4.63 -14.34 4.49
CA PRO A 90 3.99 -15.14 3.46
C PRO A 90 2.47 -15.02 3.51
N SER A 91 1.81 -15.05 2.36
CA SER A 91 0.35 -15.02 2.33
C SER A 91 -0.20 -16.29 2.95
N GLN A 92 -0.99 -16.13 4.00
CA GLN A 92 -1.58 -17.25 4.73
C GLN A 92 -2.86 -17.69 4.02
N THR A 93 -2.80 -18.80 3.30
CA THR A 93 -3.97 -19.38 2.63
C THR A 93 -5.14 -19.59 3.59
N GLY A 94 -4.87 -19.91 4.87
CA GLY A 94 -5.91 -20.09 5.89
C GLY A 94 -6.67 -18.82 6.28
N LEU A 95 -6.17 -17.62 5.94
CA LEU A 95 -6.90 -16.36 6.16
C LEU A 95 -7.77 -15.98 4.95
N ARG A 96 -7.64 -16.70 3.82
CA ARG A 96 -8.35 -16.37 2.58
C ARG A 96 -9.66 -17.13 2.46
N LEU A 97 -10.68 -16.42 2.01
CA LEU A 97 -11.99 -16.94 1.61
C LEU A 97 -11.96 -17.42 0.16
N LEU A 98 -11.14 -16.77 -0.68
CA LEU A 98 -10.98 -17.06 -2.10
C LEU A 98 -9.53 -17.45 -2.43
N PRO A 99 -9.30 -18.35 -3.42
CA PRO A 99 -7.95 -18.68 -3.86
C PRO A 99 -7.22 -17.45 -4.44
N ARG A 100 -5.88 -17.52 -4.57
CA ARG A 100 -5.02 -16.39 -4.99
C ARG A 100 -5.40 -15.76 -6.34
N PHE A 101 -5.91 -16.57 -7.26
CA PHE A 101 -6.33 -16.13 -8.59
C PHE A 101 -7.76 -15.57 -8.64
N ALA A 102 -8.54 -15.74 -7.58
CA ALA A 102 -9.92 -15.28 -7.53
C ALA A 102 -10.02 -13.98 -6.74
N VAL A 103 -10.82 -13.06 -7.29
CA VAL A 103 -11.24 -11.82 -6.65
C VAL A 103 -12.77 -11.84 -6.64
N GLU A 104 -13.37 -11.21 -5.63
CA GLU A 104 -14.82 -11.03 -5.60
C GLU A 104 -15.31 -10.30 -6.86
N ASP A 105 -16.41 -10.79 -7.43
CA ASP A 105 -17.11 -10.07 -8.49
C ASP A 105 -17.83 -8.86 -7.87
N MET A 106 -17.31 -7.68 -8.16
CA MET A 106 -17.83 -6.42 -7.62
C MET A 106 -19.20 -6.03 -8.20
N THR A 107 -19.69 -6.74 -9.22
CA THR A 107 -21.00 -6.50 -9.85
C THR A 107 -22.14 -7.27 -9.19
N GLU A 108 -21.84 -8.30 -8.39
CA GLU A 108 -22.86 -9.08 -7.70
C GLU A 108 -23.49 -8.25 -6.56
N SER A 109 -24.80 -8.01 -6.65
CA SER A 109 -25.55 -7.24 -5.63
C SER A 109 -25.93 -8.06 -4.39
N SER A 110 -25.76 -9.39 -4.45
CA SER A 110 -26.01 -10.31 -3.34
C SER A 110 -24.77 -11.14 -3.07
N SER A 111 -23.92 -10.69 -2.15
CA SER A 111 -22.79 -11.50 -1.69
C SER A 111 -23.29 -12.65 -0.83
N PHE A 112 -22.61 -13.80 -0.91
CA PHE A 112 -22.85 -14.97 -0.06
C PHE A 112 -22.86 -14.62 1.45
N PHE A 113 -22.14 -13.56 1.84
CA PHE A 113 -22.01 -13.12 3.24
C PHE A 113 -23.20 -12.29 3.75
N GLY A 114 -24.19 -11.98 2.91
CA GLY A 114 -25.31 -11.08 3.26
C GLY A 114 -24.92 -9.60 3.36
N ASP A 115 -23.64 -9.28 3.14
CA ASP A 115 -23.10 -7.93 2.99
C ASP A 115 -22.98 -7.54 1.51
N SER A 116 -22.73 -6.26 1.21
CA SER A 116 -22.60 -5.80 -0.18
C SER A 116 -21.30 -6.24 -0.86
N SER A 117 -20.30 -6.68 -0.07
CA SER A 117 -19.03 -7.24 -0.53
C SER A 117 -18.25 -7.89 0.62
N ILE A 118 -17.27 -8.73 0.30
CA ILE A 118 -16.24 -9.24 1.22
C ILE A 118 -15.56 -8.06 1.92
N GLY A 119 -15.20 -7.03 1.15
CA GLY A 119 -14.63 -5.79 1.70
C GLY A 119 -15.52 -5.16 2.75
N ALA A 120 -16.82 -4.96 2.45
CA ALA A 120 -17.78 -4.40 3.41
C ALA A 120 -17.95 -5.26 4.67
N CYS A 121 -17.94 -6.59 4.53
CA CYS A 121 -18.01 -7.53 5.66
C CYS A 121 -16.85 -7.32 6.64
N PHE A 122 -15.62 -7.29 6.12
CA PHE A 122 -14.42 -7.03 6.93
C PHE A 122 -14.40 -5.64 7.55
N LEU A 123 -14.86 -4.59 6.84
CA LEU A 123 -14.96 -3.25 7.42
C LEU A 123 -15.91 -3.21 8.63
N LYS A 124 -17.07 -3.87 8.53
CA LYS A 124 -18.00 -4.00 9.67
C LYS A 124 -17.36 -4.76 10.83
N ARG A 125 -16.58 -5.80 10.56
CA ARG A 125 -15.82 -6.55 11.59
C ARG A 125 -14.74 -5.67 12.25
N LEU A 126 -13.97 -4.92 11.47
CA LEU A 126 -12.97 -3.96 11.97
C LEU A 126 -13.63 -2.92 12.89
N ALA A 127 -14.76 -2.36 12.47
CA ALA A 127 -15.53 -1.42 13.26
C ALA A 127 -16.05 -2.05 14.56
N ALA A 128 -16.62 -3.25 14.49
CA ALA A 128 -17.18 -3.94 15.64
C ALA A 128 -16.12 -4.27 16.70
N VAL A 129 -14.99 -4.86 16.29
CA VAL A 129 -13.90 -5.22 17.20
C VAL A 129 -13.16 -3.98 17.71
N GLY A 130 -13.00 -2.97 16.86
CA GLY A 130 -12.37 -1.71 17.21
C GLY A 130 -13.03 -0.97 18.37
N LYS A 131 -14.37 -1.08 18.51
CA LYS A 131 -15.10 -0.48 19.64
C LYS A 131 -14.61 -0.98 21.00
N TYR A 132 -14.11 -2.20 21.07
CA TYR A 132 -13.66 -2.84 22.31
C TYR A 132 -12.16 -2.64 22.57
N THR A 133 -11.37 -2.25 21.56
CA THR A 133 -9.91 -2.09 21.69
C THR A 133 -9.47 -0.66 22.03
N ILE A 134 -10.30 0.36 21.75
CA ILE A 134 -9.99 1.79 22.02
C ILE A 134 -9.67 2.08 23.50
N GLY A 135 -10.18 1.28 24.44
CA GLY A 135 -9.89 1.42 25.88
C GLY A 135 -8.63 0.71 26.39
N SER A 136 -7.97 -0.12 25.57
CA SER A 136 -6.86 -1.00 25.98
C SER A 136 -5.52 -0.68 25.30
N GLY A 137 -5.48 0.39 24.49
CA GLY A 137 -4.36 0.75 23.60
C GLY A 137 -2.98 0.89 24.27
N ILE A 138 -2.92 1.08 25.59
CA ILE A 138 -1.65 1.17 26.34
C ILE A 138 -0.94 -0.20 26.42
N ARG A 139 -1.66 -1.34 26.38
CA ARG A 139 -1.03 -2.67 26.47
C ARG A 139 -0.56 -3.22 25.12
N ALA A 140 -1.14 -2.76 24.01
CA ALA A 140 -0.78 -3.23 22.66
C ALA A 140 0.62 -2.75 22.21
N GLY A 141 0.97 -1.49 22.51
CA GLY A 141 2.30 -0.94 22.18
C GLY A 141 3.46 -1.61 22.93
N ALA A 142 3.25 -1.99 24.20
CA ALA A 142 4.27 -2.68 25.00
C ALA A 142 4.46 -4.17 24.64
N ALA A 143 3.46 -4.79 24.00
CA ALA A 143 3.53 -6.18 23.56
C ALA A 143 4.02 -6.33 22.10
N ALA A 144 3.87 -5.30 21.27
CA ALA A 144 4.32 -5.28 19.87
C ALA A 144 5.86 -5.44 19.72
N GLY A 145 6.64 -5.06 20.72
CA GLY A 145 8.10 -5.25 20.75
C GLY A 145 8.56 -6.69 21.08
N ARG A 146 7.64 -7.59 21.46
CA ARG A 146 7.94 -8.98 21.82
C ARG A 146 7.05 -9.93 21.03
N GLY A 147 7.36 -10.12 19.74
CA GLY A 147 6.91 -11.26 18.94
C GLY A 147 5.39 -11.45 18.87
N PHE A 148 4.80 -11.13 17.72
CA PHE A 148 3.49 -11.63 17.27
C PHE A 148 2.45 -11.89 18.38
N CYS A 149 1.78 -10.84 18.85
CA CYS A 149 0.57 -11.04 19.63
C CYS A 149 -0.58 -11.36 18.66
N TYR A 150 -0.90 -12.65 18.52
CA TYR A 150 -2.23 -13.14 18.12
C TYR A 150 -3.39 -12.55 18.99
N GLY A 151 -3.08 -11.67 19.97
CA GLY A 151 -4.00 -11.02 20.88
C GLY A 151 -4.42 -9.59 20.52
N ASP A 152 -3.88 -8.97 19.46
CA ASP A 152 -4.48 -7.72 18.94
C ASP A 152 -5.54 -8.06 17.89
N SER A 153 -6.74 -8.27 18.39
CA SER A 153 -7.91 -8.65 17.58
C SER A 153 -8.13 -7.73 16.37
N LEU A 154 -7.74 -6.45 16.44
CA LEU A 154 -7.89 -5.52 15.32
C LEU A 154 -6.86 -5.77 14.22
N VAL A 155 -5.58 -5.98 14.59
CA VAL A 155 -4.50 -6.26 13.64
C VAL A 155 -4.72 -7.60 12.94
N SER A 156 -5.24 -8.61 13.66
CA SER A 156 -5.61 -9.89 13.07
C SER A 156 -6.67 -9.74 11.98
N ILE A 157 -7.74 -8.96 12.25
CA ILE A 157 -8.79 -8.71 11.27
C ILE A 157 -8.27 -7.88 10.09
N ALA A 158 -7.35 -6.93 10.34
CA ALA A 158 -6.68 -6.20 9.27
C ALA A 158 -5.85 -7.13 8.37
N ALA A 159 -5.18 -8.13 8.94
CA ALA A 159 -4.46 -9.14 8.17
C ALA A 159 -5.41 -10.04 7.35
N GLU A 160 -6.54 -10.46 7.93
CA GLU A 160 -7.58 -11.19 7.18
C GLU A 160 -8.17 -10.34 6.05
N PHE A 161 -8.44 -9.06 6.31
CA PHE A 161 -8.89 -8.12 5.28
C PHE A 161 -7.88 -8.01 4.14
N ASN A 162 -6.59 -7.82 4.45
CA ASN A 162 -5.53 -7.74 3.43
C ASN A 162 -5.42 -9.03 2.60
N ALA A 163 -5.68 -10.19 3.20
CA ALA A 163 -5.64 -11.48 2.53
C ALA A 163 -6.80 -11.67 1.53
N ASN A 164 -7.92 -10.98 1.73
CA ASN A 164 -9.16 -11.16 0.98
C ASN A 164 -9.50 -10.01 0.04
N VAL A 165 -9.01 -8.81 0.32
CA VAL A 165 -9.24 -7.63 -0.51
C VAL A 165 -7.98 -7.38 -1.35
N PRO A 166 -8.09 -7.30 -2.69
CA PRO A 166 -6.93 -7.04 -3.55
C PRO A 166 -6.38 -5.63 -3.31
N LEU A 167 -5.19 -5.33 -3.84
CA LEU A 167 -4.60 -3.99 -3.73
C LEU A 167 -5.32 -2.91 -4.56
N ALA A 168 -6.18 -3.31 -5.50
CA ALA A 168 -7.19 -2.42 -6.10
C ALA A 168 -8.19 -1.89 -5.04
N GLY A 169 -8.30 -2.60 -3.92
CA GLY A 169 -9.06 -2.26 -2.73
C GLY A 169 -10.53 -2.67 -2.80
N ILE A 170 -11.36 -1.99 -2.01
CA ILE A 170 -12.79 -2.29 -1.86
C ILE A 170 -13.64 -1.66 -2.98
N GLN A 171 -14.93 -2.01 -3.06
CA GLN A 171 -15.89 -1.34 -3.95
C GLN A 171 -15.84 0.19 -3.79
N TYR A 172 -15.77 0.90 -4.91
CA TYR A 172 -15.49 2.33 -4.92
C TYR A 172 -16.54 3.14 -4.15
N HIS A 173 -17.82 2.77 -4.27
CA HIS A 173 -18.96 3.43 -3.62
C HIS A 173 -19.41 2.73 -2.34
N THR A 174 -18.51 2.06 -1.62
CA THR A 174 -18.81 1.51 -0.28
C THR A 174 -19.38 2.59 0.63
N LYS A 175 -20.48 2.28 1.33
CA LYS A 175 -21.23 3.25 2.17
C LYS A 175 -20.30 4.01 3.13
N ARG A 176 -20.45 5.35 3.18
CA ARG A 176 -19.64 6.25 4.02
C ARG A 176 -19.57 5.80 5.48
N SER A 177 -20.71 5.44 6.08
CA SER A 177 -20.77 5.00 7.47
C SER A 177 -19.93 3.76 7.74
N VAL A 178 -19.92 2.79 6.82
CA VAL A 178 -19.11 1.56 6.94
C VAL A 178 -17.62 1.89 6.88
N VAL A 179 -17.21 2.76 5.96
CA VAL A 179 -15.81 3.20 5.84
C VAL A 179 -15.35 3.96 7.08
N LEU A 180 -16.11 4.97 7.52
CA LEU A 180 -15.71 5.80 8.66
C LEU A 180 -15.66 5.01 9.97
N GLU A 181 -16.61 4.12 10.22
CA GLU A 181 -16.62 3.29 11.43
C GLU A 181 -15.43 2.32 11.48
N ALA A 182 -14.95 1.85 10.33
CA ALA A 182 -13.75 1.00 10.25
C ALA A 182 -12.45 1.80 10.40
N LEU A 183 -12.39 3.02 9.84
CA LEU A 183 -11.20 3.88 9.92
C LEU A 183 -10.91 4.32 11.36
N LYS A 184 -11.93 4.67 12.16
CA LYS A 184 -11.79 5.12 13.56
C LYS A 184 -10.81 4.28 14.40
N PRO A 185 -11.01 2.96 14.58
CA PRO A 185 -10.09 2.14 15.36
C PRO A 185 -8.74 1.92 14.68
N LEU A 186 -8.71 1.83 13.34
CA LEU A 186 -7.46 1.62 12.58
C LEU A 186 -6.47 2.77 12.76
N VAL A 187 -6.95 4.02 12.71
CA VAL A 187 -6.08 5.20 12.87
C VAL A 187 -5.51 5.31 14.29
N VAL A 188 -6.31 4.94 15.30
CA VAL A 188 -5.86 4.92 16.71
C VAL A 188 -4.79 3.85 16.92
N GLN A 189 -5.00 2.68 16.32
CA GLN A 189 -4.02 1.60 16.38
C GLN A 189 -2.74 1.96 15.62
N LEU A 190 -2.85 2.57 14.44
CA LEU A 190 -1.69 3.04 13.68
C LEU A 190 -0.88 4.04 14.49
N GLN A 191 -1.54 5.02 15.14
CA GLN A 191 -0.88 5.99 16.00
C GLN A 191 -0.16 5.31 17.17
N THR A 192 -0.79 4.33 17.80
CA THR A 192 -0.19 3.57 18.90
C THR A 192 1.10 2.87 18.46
N VAL A 193 1.08 2.25 17.26
CA VAL A 193 2.24 1.57 16.68
C VAL A 193 3.32 2.55 16.23
N ALA A 194 2.93 3.67 15.61
CA ALA A 194 3.83 4.72 15.13
C ALA A 194 4.55 5.43 16.29
N ALA A 195 3.90 5.57 17.44
CA ALA A 195 4.49 6.15 18.63
C ALA A 195 5.51 5.24 19.33
N CYS A 196 5.52 3.94 19.04
CA CYS A 196 6.57 3.04 19.54
C CYS A 196 7.92 3.37 18.87
N GLN A 197 9.01 3.30 19.65
CA GLN A 197 10.37 3.57 19.16
C GLN A 197 11.26 2.35 19.45
N PRO A 198 11.66 1.57 18.42
CA PRO A 198 11.23 1.67 17.03
C PRO A 198 9.78 1.19 16.82
N PRO A 199 9.08 1.64 15.75
CA PRO A 199 7.75 1.14 15.42
C PRO A 199 7.83 -0.34 15.05
N ALA A 200 6.85 -1.14 15.47
CA ALA A 200 6.80 -2.57 15.17
C ALA A 200 6.49 -2.78 13.67
N PRO A 201 7.47 -3.18 12.81
CA PRO A 201 7.32 -3.06 11.36
C PRO A 201 6.21 -3.91 10.79
N ARG A 202 6.08 -5.16 11.26
CA ARG A 202 5.05 -6.09 10.79
C ARG A 202 3.64 -5.54 11.05
N THR A 203 3.39 -4.99 12.23
CA THR A 203 2.10 -4.41 12.61
C THR A 203 1.82 -3.14 11.82
N ALA A 204 2.82 -2.25 11.70
CA ALA A 204 2.70 -1.03 10.92
C ALA A 204 2.36 -1.34 9.46
N VAL A 205 3.10 -2.25 8.82
CA VAL A 205 2.87 -2.66 7.43
C VAL A 205 1.47 -3.26 7.25
N THR A 206 1.01 -4.11 8.18
CA THR A 206 -0.34 -4.71 8.11
C THR A 206 -1.44 -3.64 8.12
N LEU A 207 -1.31 -2.65 9.01
CA LEU A 207 -2.27 -1.55 9.11
C LEU A 207 -2.19 -0.61 7.90
N LEU A 208 -0.99 -0.27 7.42
CA LEU A 208 -0.79 0.56 6.24
C LEU A 208 -1.35 -0.11 4.98
N GLN A 209 -1.13 -1.41 4.81
CA GLN A 209 -1.72 -2.23 3.74
C GLN A 209 -3.26 -2.21 3.77
N CYS A 210 -3.86 -2.27 4.97
CA CYS A 210 -5.30 -2.20 5.15
C CYS A 210 -5.82 -0.80 4.78
N LEU A 211 -5.17 0.25 5.29
CA LEU A 211 -5.52 1.63 4.98
C LEU A 211 -5.36 1.96 3.48
N CYS A 212 -4.35 1.42 2.79
CA CYS A 212 -4.20 1.60 1.34
C CYS A 212 -5.40 1.06 0.54
N ARG A 213 -5.90 -0.11 0.94
CA ARG A 213 -7.07 -0.75 0.30
C ARG A 213 -8.37 -0.02 0.62
N ILE A 214 -8.50 0.56 1.81
CA ILE A 214 -9.65 1.42 2.16
C ILE A 214 -9.58 2.74 1.39
N ALA A 215 -8.39 3.34 1.30
CA ALA A 215 -8.12 4.59 0.59
C ALA A 215 -8.30 4.49 -0.92
N SER A 216 -8.55 3.32 -1.51
CA SER A 216 -8.94 3.23 -2.92
C SER A 216 -10.43 3.54 -3.16
N SER A 217 -11.25 3.56 -2.11
CA SER A 217 -12.68 3.90 -2.19
C SER A 217 -12.93 5.41 -2.14
N PHE A 218 -14.09 5.84 -2.63
CA PHE A 218 -14.50 7.25 -2.67
C PHE A 218 -14.42 7.93 -1.31
N TYR A 219 -14.96 7.31 -0.25
CA TYR A 219 -14.91 7.90 1.09
C TYR A 219 -13.57 7.65 1.80
N GLY A 220 -12.88 6.55 1.50
CA GLY A 220 -11.61 6.23 2.13
C GLY A 220 -10.54 7.29 1.85
N PHE A 221 -10.33 7.66 0.59
CA PHE A 221 -9.29 8.64 0.23
C PHE A 221 -9.63 10.06 0.71
N ARG A 222 -10.92 10.43 0.72
CA ARG A 222 -11.37 11.78 1.11
C ARG A 222 -11.30 12.00 2.61
N GLU A 223 -11.66 10.98 3.39
CA GLU A 223 -11.93 11.16 4.82
C GLU A 223 -10.74 10.74 5.70
N LEU A 224 -9.83 9.88 5.19
CA LEU A 224 -8.73 9.31 6.00
C LEU A 224 -7.88 10.37 6.71
N LEU A 225 -7.51 11.44 6.02
CA LEU A 225 -6.64 12.48 6.58
C LEU A 225 -7.36 13.40 7.59
N HIS A 226 -8.68 13.36 7.65
CA HIS A 226 -9.48 14.15 8.60
C HIS A 226 -9.53 13.51 9.99
N PHE A 227 -9.07 12.27 10.12
CA PHE A 227 -8.97 11.60 11.40
C PHE A 227 -7.80 12.15 12.25
N PRO A 228 -7.98 12.28 13.58
CA PRO A 228 -6.95 12.83 14.44
C PRO A 228 -5.69 11.96 14.44
N ASN A 229 -4.53 12.60 14.58
CA ASN A 229 -3.20 11.99 14.68
C ASN A 229 -2.73 11.18 13.46
N VAL A 230 -3.52 11.07 12.38
CA VAL A 230 -3.10 10.35 11.15
C VAL A 230 -1.86 10.99 10.55
N LEU A 231 -1.84 12.33 10.45
CA LEU A 231 -0.69 13.06 9.91
C LEU A 231 0.58 12.82 10.75
N ASP A 232 0.45 12.79 12.08
CA ASP A 232 1.57 12.48 12.98
C ASP A 232 2.04 11.04 12.84
N SER A 233 1.12 10.07 12.69
CA SER A 233 1.47 8.67 12.41
C SER A 233 2.28 8.57 11.12
N LEU A 234 1.81 9.19 10.03
CA LEU A 234 2.49 9.17 8.73
C LEU A 234 3.87 9.84 8.82
N ARG A 235 3.99 10.94 9.57
CA ARG A 235 5.27 11.63 9.83
C ARG A 235 6.27 10.74 10.54
N LEU A 236 5.84 9.94 11.52
CA LEU A 236 6.72 9.02 12.25
C LEU A 236 7.12 7.82 11.38
N LEU A 237 6.19 7.28 10.59
CA LEU A 237 6.43 6.07 9.81
C LEU A 237 7.23 6.30 8.52
N ILE A 238 7.16 7.49 7.90
CA ILE A 238 7.92 7.80 6.66
C ILE A 238 9.44 7.91 6.91
N VAL A 239 9.86 8.06 8.16
CA VAL A 239 11.26 8.09 8.59
C VAL A 239 11.67 6.87 9.42
N ALA A 240 10.85 5.81 9.42
CA ALA A 240 11.17 4.57 10.12
C ALA A 240 12.44 3.91 9.55
N GLU A 241 13.12 3.11 10.40
CA GLU A 241 14.31 2.36 9.98
C GLU A 241 13.99 1.20 9.03
N ASP A 242 12.78 0.63 9.13
CA ASP A 242 12.37 -0.46 8.25
C ASP A 242 11.86 0.06 6.89
N GLU A 243 12.58 -0.30 5.84
CA GLU A 243 12.28 0.04 4.43
C GLU A 243 10.85 -0.29 4.00
N LEU A 244 10.31 -1.43 4.45
CA LEU A 244 8.98 -1.86 4.03
C LEU A 244 7.90 -0.97 4.67
N THR A 245 8.12 -0.52 5.90
CA THR A 245 7.25 0.44 6.59
C THR A 245 7.25 1.80 5.90
N VAL A 246 8.42 2.31 5.52
CA VAL A 246 8.54 3.57 4.77
C VAL A 246 7.86 3.45 3.40
N PHE A 247 8.07 2.34 2.69
CA PHE A 247 7.45 2.07 1.41
C PHE A 247 5.92 2.07 1.47
N TRP A 248 5.31 1.34 2.41
CA TRP A 248 3.86 1.30 2.55
C TRP A 248 3.27 2.62 3.05
N THR A 249 4.04 3.39 3.82
CA THR A 249 3.65 4.75 4.21
C THR A 249 3.61 5.66 2.98
N ALA A 250 4.64 5.60 2.13
CA ALA A 250 4.68 6.34 0.88
C ALA A 250 3.57 5.93 -0.09
N LEU A 251 3.27 4.63 -0.22
CA LEU A 251 2.12 4.18 -1.01
C LEU A 251 0.79 4.73 -0.48
N LEU A 252 0.59 4.79 0.83
CA LEU A 252 -0.62 5.38 1.40
C LEU A 252 -0.71 6.88 1.07
N LEU A 253 0.40 7.61 1.20
CA LEU A 253 0.51 9.03 0.82
C LEU A 253 0.19 9.21 -0.67
N GLN A 254 0.71 8.35 -1.54
CA GLN A 254 0.43 8.37 -2.97
C GLN A 254 -1.06 8.14 -3.21
N ARG A 255 -1.70 7.14 -2.58
CA ARG A 255 -3.12 6.85 -2.75
C ARG A 255 -4.04 8.03 -2.41
N VAL A 256 -3.73 8.77 -1.34
CA VAL A 256 -4.54 9.92 -0.93
C VAL A 256 -4.23 11.21 -1.71
N THR A 257 -3.09 11.30 -2.39
CA THR A 257 -2.69 12.48 -3.19
C THR A 257 -2.83 12.28 -4.70
N MET A 258 -2.94 11.03 -5.16
CA MET A 258 -2.99 10.64 -6.56
C MET A 258 -4.06 9.56 -6.71
N HIS A 259 -5.32 9.97 -6.53
CA HIS A 259 -6.43 9.04 -6.45
C HIS A 259 -6.79 8.52 -7.83
N THR A 260 -6.76 7.20 -8.00
CA THR A 260 -7.11 6.58 -9.27
C THR A 260 -8.18 5.54 -9.08
N ILE A 261 -9.27 5.69 -9.83
CA ILE A 261 -10.36 4.72 -9.84
C ILE A 261 -9.94 3.52 -10.69
N VAL A 262 -10.00 2.32 -10.13
CA VAL A 262 -9.80 1.08 -10.88
C VAL A 262 -11.14 0.66 -11.48
N ALA A 263 -11.18 0.35 -12.78
CA ALA A 263 -12.42 0.05 -13.50
C ALA A 263 -13.23 -1.09 -12.85
N SER A 264 -12.56 -2.14 -12.38
CA SER A 264 -13.19 -3.26 -11.66
C SER A 264 -13.84 -2.85 -10.33
N ALA A 265 -13.27 -1.87 -9.61
CA ALA A 265 -13.84 -1.34 -8.37
C ALA A 265 -15.01 -0.36 -8.62
N ALA A 266 -15.10 0.22 -9.82
CA ALA A 266 -16.16 1.14 -10.24
C ALA A 266 -17.41 0.43 -10.79
N ALA A 267 -17.30 -0.85 -11.16
CA ALA A 267 -18.39 -1.64 -11.72
C ALA A 267 -19.48 -2.02 -10.68
N GLY A 268 -19.21 -1.87 -9.39
CA GLY A 268 -20.21 -1.98 -8.34
C GLY A 268 -21.17 -0.79 -8.39
N GLY A 269 -22.40 -1.04 -8.85
CA GLY A 269 -23.43 -0.02 -9.08
C GLY A 269 -23.71 0.87 -7.86
N LEU A 270 -24.24 2.07 -8.15
CA LEU A 270 -24.79 2.96 -7.14
C LEU A 270 -25.86 2.20 -6.33
N PRO A 271 -25.90 2.36 -4.99
CA PRO A 271 -26.83 1.63 -4.13
C PRO A 271 -28.33 1.90 -4.38
N ASP A 272 -28.68 2.80 -5.33
CA ASP A 272 -30.05 3.25 -5.62
C ASP A 272 -30.50 3.08 -7.08
N GLY A 273 -29.87 2.22 -7.89
CA GLY A 273 -30.37 1.88 -9.23
C GLY A 273 -30.41 3.05 -10.23
N SER A 274 -29.80 4.18 -9.93
CA SER A 274 -29.56 5.24 -10.91
C SER A 274 -28.42 4.81 -11.83
N SER A 275 -28.75 4.59 -13.11
CA SER A 275 -27.74 4.51 -14.17
C SER A 275 -26.89 5.80 -14.16
N PRO A 276 -25.60 5.74 -14.51
CA PRO A 276 -24.82 6.95 -14.68
C PRO A 276 -25.41 7.69 -15.88
N VAL A 277 -26.18 8.73 -15.61
CA VAL A 277 -26.54 9.71 -16.64
C VAL A 277 -25.22 10.35 -17.08
N ASP A 278 -24.96 10.36 -18.39
CA ASP A 278 -23.71 10.78 -19.05
C ASP A 278 -23.22 12.22 -18.70
N GLY A 279 -23.92 12.95 -17.82
CA GLY A 279 -23.50 14.23 -17.24
C GLY A 279 -22.85 14.17 -15.83
N GLU A 280 -23.05 13.11 -15.04
CA GLU A 280 -22.58 13.03 -13.63
C GLU A 280 -21.10 12.69 -13.47
N THR A 281 -20.47 12.08 -14.49
CA THR A 281 -19.06 11.68 -14.43
C THR A 281 -18.11 12.88 -14.37
N THR A 282 -18.54 14.03 -14.90
CA THR A 282 -17.81 15.30 -14.90
C THR A 282 -17.76 15.91 -13.50
N ASP A 283 -18.87 15.95 -12.78
CA ASP A 283 -18.95 16.45 -11.40
C ASP A 283 -18.19 15.55 -10.41
N LYS A 284 -18.22 14.23 -10.61
CA LYS A 284 -17.45 13.28 -9.79
C LYS A 284 -15.93 13.42 -10.00
N ARG A 285 -15.47 13.71 -11.22
CA ARG A 285 -14.04 14.01 -11.48
C ARG A 285 -13.63 15.35 -10.88
N ALA A 286 -14.47 16.38 -10.99
CA ALA A 286 -14.21 17.68 -10.38
C ALA A 286 -14.12 17.59 -8.85
N THR A 287 -15.04 16.87 -8.20
CA THR A 287 -15.03 16.66 -6.74
C THR A 287 -13.86 15.82 -6.25
N ASN A 288 -13.38 14.86 -7.06
CA ASN A 288 -12.16 14.12 -6.73
C ASN A 288 -10.91 14.98 -6.84
N GLY A 289 -10.82 15.84 -7.86
CA GLY A 289 -9.71 16.78 -7.99
C GLY A 289 -9.63 17.79 -6.84
N GLU A 290 -10.77 18.27 -6.35
CA GLU A 290 -10.83 19.12 -5.15
C GLU A 290 -10.39 18.37 -3.89
N ALA A 291 -10.81 17.11 -3.73
CA ALA A 291 -10.37 16.28 -2.61
C ALA A 291 -8.87 15.98 -2.65
N GLU A 292 -8.30 15.68 -3.82
CA GLU A 292 -6.85 15.54 -4.00
C GLU A 292 -6.12 16.82 -3.61
N LEU A 293 -6.60 17.98 -4.08
CA LEU A 293 -6.03 19.28 -3.73
C LEU A 293 -6.03 19.51 -2.22
N ASN A 294 -7.15 19.23 -1.54
CA ASN A 294 -7.26 19.38 -0.09
C ASN A 294 -6.32 18.40 0.64
N ASN A 295 -6.24 17.15 0.21
CA ASN A 295 -5.34 16.16 0.80
C ASN A 295 -3.87 16.58 0.65
N LYS A 296 -3.47 17.07 -0.52
CA LYS A 296 -2.12 17.60 -0.77
C LYS A 296 -1.80 18.78 0.12
N ARG A 297 -2.74 19.72 0.31
CA ARG A 297 -2.56 20.84 1.25
C ARG A 297 -2.38 20.36 2.68
N MET A 298 -3.19 19.42 3.14
CA MET A 298 -3.07 18.86 4.50
C MET A 298 -1.72 18.16 4.72
N LEU A 299 -1.23 17.42 3.74
CA LEU A 299 0.02 16.67 3.85
C LEU A 299 1.25 17.57 3.68
N PHE A 300 1.29 18.34 2.61
CA PHE A 300 2.48 19.10 2.24
C PHE A 300 2.63 20.43 2.98
N SER A 301 1.60 20.87 3.71
CA SER A 301 1.77 21.92 4.74
C SER A 301 2.55 21.43 5.97
N GLN A 302 2.67 20.11 6.18
CA GLN A 302 3.44 19.54 7.27
C GLN A 302 4.92 19.47 6.88
N GLY A 303 5.69 20.52 7.22
CA GLY A 303 7.11 20.60 6.87
C GLY A 303 7.93 19.38 7.29
N MET A 304 7.66 18.82 8.47
CA MET A 304 8.36 17.61 8.94
C MET A 304 8.03 16.35 8.11
N LEU A 305 6.80 16.23 7.59
CA LEU A 305 6.42 15.15 6.70
C LEU A 305 7.16 15.29 5.37
N VAL A 306 7.21 16.50 4.82
CA VAL A 306 7.94 16.81 3.57
C VAL A 306 9.44 16.56 3.74
N THR A 307 10.03 16.97 4.86
CA THR A 307 11.43 16.66 5.17
C THR A 307 11.68 15.16 5.25
N GLY A 308 10.76 14.38 5.81
CA GLY A 308 10.85 12.92 5.84
C GLY A 308 10.80 12.31 4.44
N LEU A 309 9.85 12.76 3.62
CA LEU A 309 9.59 12.33 2.25
C LEU A 309 10.78 12.62 1.33
N VAL A 310 11.27 13.85 1.35
CA VAL A 310 12.36 14.30 0.48
C VAL A 310 13.73 13.87 1.02
N GLY A 311 13.89 13.83 2.35
CA GLY A 311 15.13 13.44 2.99
C GLY A 311 15.57 12.00 2.70
N VAL A 312 14.67 11.14 2.19
CA VAL A 312 15.03 9.80 1.70
C VAL A 312 16.08 9.86 0.59
N LEU A 313 16.08 10.91 -0.24
CA LEU A 313 17.03 11.10 -1.34
C LEU A 313 18.46 11.28 -0.82
N GLY A 314 18.61 12.08 0.23
CA GLY A 314 19.89 12.24 0.93
C GLY A 314 20.31 10.94 1.63
N ARG A 315 19.38 10.29 2.34
CA ARG A 315 19.66 9.00 2.99
C ARG A 315 20.05 7.91 2.00
N PHE A 316 19.45 7.89 0.81
CA PHE A 316 19.77 6.93 -0.24
C PHE A 316 21.18 7.15 -0.80
N ALA A 317 21.56 8.40 -1.08
CA ALA A 317 22.93 8.74 -1.50
C ALA A 317 23.97 8.33 -0.44
N ASP A 318 23.63 8.46 0.84
CA ASP A 318 24.44 8.03 1.98
C ASP A 318 24.38 6.52 2.27
N ARG A 319 23.63 5.72 1.48
CA ARG A 319 23.35 4.29 1.70
C ARG A 319 22.70 3.96 3.05
N LYS A 320 21.96 4.93 3.61
CA LYS A 320 21.15 4.82 4.84
C LYS A 320 19.67 4.56 4.56
N ALA A 321 19.25 4.65 3.30
CA ALA A 321 17.94 4.22 2.82
C ALA A 321 18.14 3.29 1.61
N GLY A 322 17.23 2.35 1.45
CA GLY A 322 17.23 1.36 0.38
C GLY A 322 16.40 1.78 -0.84
N PRO A 323 16.50 1.01 -1.94
CA PRO A 323 15.77 1.28 -3.17
C PRO A 323 14.25 1.25 -3.01
N LEU A 324 13.74 0.44 -2.08
CA LEU A 324 12.30 0.28 -1.86
C LEU A 324 11.68 1.55 -1.25
N SER A 325 12.32 2.13 -0.23
CA SER A 325 11.89 3.43 0.31
C SER A 325 12.00 4.52 -0.75
N LEU A 326 13.13 4.57 -1.48
CA LEU A 326 13.34 5.58 -2.52
C LEU A 326 12.21 5.55 -3.56
N MET A 327 11.91 4.36 -4.12
CA MET A 327 10.86 4.19 -5.12
C MET A 327 9.49 4.68 -4.62
N GLY A 328 9.08 4.26 -3.42
CA GLY A 328 7.79 4.68 -2.86
C GLY A 328 7.68 6.20 -2.67
N ASN A 329 8.74 6.83 -2.15
CA ASN A 329 8.75 8.27 -1.92
C ASN A 329 8.79 9.06 -3.24
N LEU A 330 9.55 8.60 -4.23
CA LEU A 330 9.57 9.20 -5.57
C LEU A 330 8.19 9.13 -6.24
N GLN A 331 7.45 8.05 -6.05
CA GLN A 331 6.08 7.92 -6.58
C GLN A 331 5.11 8.96 -5.98
N VAL A 332 5.28 9.35 -4.72
CA VAL A 332 4.50 10.46 -4.11
C VAL A 332 4.88 11.80 -4.73
N LEU A 333 6.18 12.06 -4.88
CA LEU A 333 6.70 13.31 -5.44
C LEU A 333 6.35 13.47 -6.92
N GLU A 334 6.47 12.39 -7.71
CA GLU A 334 6.05 12.33 -9.11
C GLU A 334 4.56 12.66 -9.23
N GLY A 335 3.71 12.04 -8.41
CA GLY A 335 2.28 12.35 -8.38
C GLY A 335 2.00 13.82 -8.08
N ALA A 336 2.68 14.39 -7.08
CA ALA A 336 2.45 15.76 -6.66
C ALA A 336 2.97 16.81 -7.66
N ILE A 337 4.11 16.56 -8.32
CA ILE A 337 4.84 17.56 -9.11
C ILE A 337 4.63 17.36 -10.63
N CYS A 338 4.38 16.13 -11.06
CA CYS A 338 4.29 15.72 -12.45
C CYS A 338 2.87 15.21 -12.78
N SER A 339 2.60 13.91 -12.70
CA SER A 339 1.39 13.27 -13.24
C SER A 339 0.07 13.86 -12.73
N HIS A 340 -0.03 14.24 -11.45
CA HIS A 340 -1.19 14.90 -10.86
C HIS A 340 -0.92 16.37 -10.46
N ARG A 341 0.00 17.06 -11.15
CA ARG A 341 0.29 18.48 -10.88
C ARG A 341 -0.94 19.39 -10.93
N HIS A 342 -1.93 19.07 -11.77
CA HIS A 342 -3.14 19.87 -11.96
C HIS A 342 -4.00 19.99 -10.68
N THR A 343 -3.86 19.07 -9.72
CA THR A 343 -4.50 19.13 -8.39
C THR A 343 -3.53 19.61 -7.31
N THR A 344 -2.35 20.14 -7.66
CA THR A 344 -1.37 20.69 -6.72
C THR A 344 -1.26 22.20 -6.89
N ASP A 345 -1.52 22.98 -5.85
CA ASP A 345 -1.39 24.43 -5.93
C ASP A 345 0.07 24.90 -6.05
N ALA A 346 0.26 26.09 -6.61
CA ALA A 346 1.59 26.63 -6.90
C ALA A 346 2.46 26.82 -5.66
N ALA A 347 1.86 27.14 -4.50
CA ALA A 347 2.59 27.31 -3.25
C ALA A 347 3.15 25.97 -2.76
N THR A 348 2.34 24.91 -2.84
CA THR A 348 2.73 23.55 -2.52
C THR A 348 3.81 23.04 -3.47
N VAL A 349 3.68 23.25 -4.78
CA VAL A 349 4.73 22.88 -5.76
C VAL A 349 6.04 23.59 -5.41
N ARG A 350 5.99 24.90 -5.16
CA ARG A 350 7.20 25.66 -4.79
C ARG A 350 7.82 25.12 -3.50
N PHE A 351 7.02 24.86 -2.48
CA PHE A 351 7.49 24.31 -1.22
C PHE A 351 8.19 22.96 -1.39
N LEU A 352 7.62 22.05 -2.18
CA LEU A 352 8.21 20.74 -2.48
C LEU A 352 9.52 20.89 -3.28
N VAL A 353 9.53 21.75 -4.30
CA VAL A 353 10.73 22.01 -5.11
C VAL A 353 11.85 22.60 -4.25
N ASP A 354 11.56 23.58 -3.40
CA ASP A 354 12.54 24.21 -2.51
C ASP A 354 13.19 23.18 -1.56
N HIS A 355 12.44 22.16 -1.12
CA HIS A 355 12.97 21.04 -0.32
C HIS A 355 13.72 20.00 -1.15
N LEU A 356 13.39 19.85 -2.43
CA LEU A 356 14.05 18.90 -3.35
C LEU A 356 15.39 19.40 -3.88
N VAL A 357 15.55 20.71 -4.10
CA VAL A 357 16.78 21.30 -4.66
C VAL A 357 18.05 20.84 -3.92
N PRO A 358 18.11 20.80 -2.57
CA PRO A 358 19.28 20.29 -1.84
C PRO A 358 19.67 18.84 -2.16
N HIS A 359 18.74 18.05 -2.71
CA HIS A 359 18.92 16.64 -3.03
C HIS A 359 18.97 16.36 -4.53
N TYR A 360 19.06 17.40 -5.37
CA TYR A 360 19.05 17.27 -6.83
C TYR A 360 20.18 16.38 -7.36
N ASP A 361 21.37 16.47 -6.75
CA ASP A 361 22.51 15.60 -7.09
C ASP A 361 22.21 14.11 -6.84
N SER A 362 21.37 13.80 -5.85
CA SER A 362 20.95 12.42 -5.58
C SER A 362 19.94 11.88 -6.60
N LEU A 363 19.26 12.75 -7.35
CA LEU A 363 18.31 12.35 -8.40
C LEU A 363 19.00 12.09 -9.75
N THR A 364 20.19 12.65 -9.95
CA THR A 364 20.93 12.59 -11.22
C THR A 364 22.06 11.57 -11.23
N ARG A 365 22.31 10.91 -10.09
CA ARG A 365 23.27 9.81 -9.91
C ARG A 365 22.53 8.50 -9.76
#